data_AF-A0A7S1VL21-F1
#
_entry.id   AF-A0A7S1VL21-F1
#
_cell.length_a   1.000
_cell.length_b   1.000
_cell.length_c   1.000
_cell.angle_alpha   90.00
_cell.angle_beta   90.00
_cell.angle_gamma   90.00
#
_symmetry.space_group_name_H-M   'P 1'
#
loop_
_entity.id
_entity.type
_entity.pdbx_description
1 polymer ?
#
loop_
_entity_poly.entity_id
_entity_poly.type
_entity_poly.pdbx_seq_one_letter_code
_entity_poly.pdbx_strand_id
1 'polypeptide(L)'
;GWIQHQFDSAGKKSFELAARARQFSSFLLMVGVMGGANEFHPKDAIILQNKDEVFIPLLLHSLPTAKDFKDAIASLSPEQQRFAKSFRGMQLESSVFGICIVQLKPQMEVLLGLPNGALTKEIRLTQDLMSLFVDYQIPSDLLSFDGGGEDATLKEKVEAVKWHVKAVMGVIEDSKQTQLEEKAKEAAMSVSNMVANATAEDVAAMRFKTSASSAAMVHQPQMAMMQMSMESSPEL
;
A
#
# COMPACT_ATOMS: atom_id res chain seq x y z
N GLY A 1 -16.52 -14.25 -36.80
CA GLY A 1 -15.11 -14.19 -36.41
C GLY A 1 -14.52 -12.90 -36.91
N TRP A 2 -13.85 -12.14 -36.06
CA TRP A 2 -13.09 -10.96 -36.47
C TRP A 2 -11.61 -11.35 -36.47
N ILE A 3 -10.94 -11.18 -37.59
CA ILE A 3 -9.48 -11.24 -37.71
C ILE A 3 -8.98 -9.85 -38.08
N GLN A 4 -8.03 -9.32 -37.31
CA GLN A 4 -7.34 -8.07 -37.63
C GLN A 4 -5.85 -8.37 -37.84
N HIS A 5 -5.34 -8.00 -39.02
CA HIS A 5 -3.91 -8.01 -39.31
C HIS A 5 -3.28 -6.67 -38.91
N GLN A 6 -2.25 -6.71 -38.06
CA GLN A 6 -1.31 -5.61 -37.85
C GLN A 6 -0.02 -5.95 -38.61
N PHE A 7 0.34 -5.13 -39.60
CA PHE A 7 1.66 -5.15 -40.21
C PHE A 7 2.49 -4.04 -39.55
N ASP A 8 2.97 -4.32 -38.34
CA ASP A 8 4.11 -3.60 -37.78
C ASP A 8 5.11 -4.67 -37.32
N SER A 9 6.27 -4.71 -37.97
CA SER A 9 7.37 -5.60 -37.63
C SER A 9 8.12 -5.15 -36.37
N ALA A 10 7.59 -4.18 -35.63
CA ALA A 10 7.98 -3.90 -34.25
C ALA A 10 6.91 -4.42 -33.29
N GLY A 11 7.30 -5.35 -32.40
CA GLY A 11 6.40 -6.07 -31.49
C GLY A 11 5.40 -5.18 -30.74
N LYS A 12 4.24 -5.76 -30.41
CA LYS A 12 3.15 -5.18 -29.62
C LYS A 12 3.71 -4.30 -28.49
N LYS A 13 3.71 -2.97 -28.67
CA LYS A 13 4.24 -2.04 -27.68
C LYS A 13 3.32 -2.04 -26.46
N SER A 14 3.69 -2.80 -25.44
CA SER A 14 3.09 -2.72 -24.11
C SER A 14 3.62 -1.48 -23.43
N PHE A 15 2.74 -0.57 -23.06
CA PHE A 15 3.10 0.56 -22.21
C PHE A 15 2.82 0.19 -20.76
N GLU A 16 3.66 0.67 -19.85
CA GLU A 16 3.52 0.45 -18.42
C GLU A 16 3.77 1.78 -17.71
N LEU A 17 2.90 2.09 -16.74
CA LEU A 17 3.13 3.16 -15.80
C LEU A 17 3.97 2.61 -14.65
N ALA A 18 5.24 3.01 -14.61
CA ALA A 18 6.16 2.71 -13.52
C ALA A 18 6.27 3.92 -12.60
N ALA A 19 5.73 3.80 -11.38
CA ALA A 19 5.85 4.80 -10.32
C ALA A 19 6.76 4.26 -9.21
N ARG A 20 7.82 5.00 -8.89
CA ARG A 20 8.80 4.62 -7.85
C ARG A 20 9.04 5.77 -6.90
N ALA A 21 8.70 5.59 -5.62
CA ALA A 21 9.10 6.50 -4.56
C ALA A 21 10.58 6.32 -4.23
N ARG A 22 11.28 7.41 -3.91
CA ARG A 22 12.63 7.35 -3.33
C ARG A 22 12.53 7.19 -1.82
N GLN A 23 13.65 6.89 -1.18
CA GLN A 23 13.71 6.81 0.28
C GLN A 23 13.31 8.15 0.91
N PHE A 24 12.47 8.13 1.94
CA PHE A 24 11.94 9.32 2.61
C PHE A 24 11.19 10.28 1.68
N SER A 25 10.69 9.79 0.55
CA SER A 25 9.86 10.54 -0.39
C SER A 25 8.46 9.97 -0.38
N SER A 26 7.47 10.85 -0.57
CA SER A 26 6.07 10.48 -0.72
C SER A 26 5.39 11.39 -1.74
N PHE A 27 4.55 10.80 -2.57
CA PHE A 27 3.73 11.54 -3.53
C PHE A 27 2.40 10.82 -3.77
N LEU A 28 1.40 11.61 -4.13
CA LEU A 28 0.10 11.14 -4.60
C LEU A 28 0.16 10.99 -6.11
N LEU A 29 -0.11 9.79 -6.60
CA LEU A 29 -0.29 9.48 -8.01
C LEU A 29 -1.79 9.39 -8.28
N MET A 30 -2.30 10.27 -9.14
CA MET A 30 -3.70 10.32 -9.53
C MET A 30 -3.86 9.95 -11.00
N VAL A 31 -4.91 9.18 -11.29
CA VAL A 31 -5.33 8.86 -12.65
C VAL A 31 -6.70 9.45 -12.91
N GLY A 32 -6.91 9.91 -14.14
CA GLY A 32 -8.14 10.63 -14.47
C GLY A 32 -8.26 10.95 -15.94
N VAL A 33 -9.19 11.85 -16.25
CA VAL A 33 -9.44 12.32 -17.62
C VAL A 33 -9.14 13.80 -17.69
N MET A 34 -8.46 14.24 -18.75
CA MET A 34 -8.29 15.66 -19.04
C MET A 34 -9.60 16.20 -19.64
N GLY A 35 -10.30 17.06 -18.91
CA GLY A 35 -11.53 17.74 -19.37
C GLY A 35 -11.27 18.94 -20.28
N GLY A 36 -10.03 19.40 -20.36
CA GLY A 36 -9.60 20.52 -21.19
C GLY A 36 -8.11 20.81 -21.04
N ALA A 37 -7.65 21.96 -21.53
CA ALA A 37 -6.23 22.34 -21.46
C ALA A 37 -5.73 22.57 -20.01
N ASN A 38 -6.62 23.02 -19.12
CA ASN A 38 -6.29 23.39 -17.73
C ASN A 38 -7.17 22.64 -16.71
N GLU A 39 -7.87 21.59 -17.11
CA GLU A 39 -8.80 20.88 -16.25
C GLU A 39 -8.52 19.38 -16.25
N PHE A 40 -8.29 18.84 -15.06
CA PHE A 40 -8.07 17.43 -14.82
C PHE A 40 -9.15 16.92 -13.86
N HIS A 41 -9.87 15.90 -14.29
CA HIS A 41 -10.87 15.22 -13.48
C HIS A 41 -10.26 13.94 -12.89
N PRO A 42 -9.76 13.98 -11.63
CA PRO A 42 -9.24 12.80 -10.97
C PRO A 42 -10.35 11.77 -10.76
N LYS A 43 -10.05 10.50 -11.01
CA LYS A 43 -10.96 9.38 -10.73
C LYS A 43 -10.47 8.57 -9.55
N ASP A 44 -9.21 8.16 -9.59
CA ASP A 44 -8.59 7.31 -8.57
C ASP A 44 -7.20 7.85 -8.23
N ALA A 45 -6.75 7.55 -7.01
CA ALA A 45 -5.46 8.00 -6.51
C ALA A 45 -4.83 6.97 -5.59
N ILE A 46 -3.50 6.89 -5.64
CA ILE A 46 -2.69 6.08 -4.73
C ILE A 46 -1.55 6.90 -4.16
N ILE A 47 -1.19 6.67 -2.91
CA ILE A 47 -0.02 7.28 -2.28
C ILE A 47 1.13 6.28 -2.36
N LEU A 48 2.28 6.71 -2.91
CA LEU A 48 3.52 5.93 -2.88
C LEU A 48 4.49 6.55 -1.89
N GLN A 49 5.14 5.74 -1.05
CA GLN A 49 6.08 6.22 -0.04
C GLN A 49 7.33 5.34 0.04
N ASN A 50 8.45 5.89 0.53
CA ASN A 50 9.57 5.10 1.07
C ASN A 50 10.04 3.86 0.26
N LYS A 51 10.42 4.06 -1.01
CA LYS A 51 10.84 2.97 -1.92
C LYS A 51 9.72 2.06 -2.43
N ASP A 52 8.47 2.46 -2.26
CA ASP A 52 7.35 1.80 -2.93
C ASP A 52 7.51 1.88 -4.46
N GLU A 53 7.16 0.78 -5.10
CA GLU A 53 7.18 0.63 -6.54
C GLU A 53 5.84 0.08 -6.99
N VAL A 54 5.26 0.71 -8.00
CA VAL A 54 4.01 0.29 -8.62
C VAL A 54 4.22 0.27 -10.13
N PHE A 55 3.83 -0.85 -10.73
CA PHE A 55 3.88 -1.09 -12.16
C PHE A 55 2.47 -1.40 -12.65
N ILE A 56 1.89 -0.52 -13.48
CA ILE A 56 0.53 -0.66 -13.99
C ILE A 56 0.58 -0.77 -15.52
N PRO A 57 0.25 -1.93 -16.11
CA PRO A 57 0.14 -2.08 -17.55
C PRO A 57 -0.93 -1.15 -18.13
N LEU A 58 -0.57 -0.38 -19.15
CA LEU A 58 -1.47 0.56 -19.83
C LEU A 58 -1.97 -0.02 -21.15
N LEU A 59 -3.29 -0.07 -21.28
CA LEU A 59 -3.97 -0.39 -22.53
C LEU A 59 -4.22 0.90 -23.30
N LEU A 60 -3.25 1.31 -24.13
CA LEU A 60 -3.32 2.55 -24.90
C LEU A 60 -3.76 2.28 -26.35
N HIS A 61 -4.70 3.10 -26.82
CA HIS A 61 -5.00 3.25 -28.25
C HIS A 61 -4.41 4.57 -28.74
N SER A 62 -3.62 4.54 -29.82
CA SER A 62 -3.00 5.75 -30.36
C SER A 62 -4.02 6.60 -31.12
N LEU A 63 -4.18 7.85 -30.73
CA LEU A 63 -4.89 8.86 -31.53
C LEU A 63 -3.93 9.59 -32.47
N PRO A 64 -4.38 9.98 -33.68
CA PRO A 64 -3.54 10.72 -34.62
C PRO A 64 -3.19 12.12 -34.07
N THR A 65 -1.97 12.59 -34.38
CA THR A 65 -1.50 13.91 -33.91
C THR A 65 -2.30 15.06 -34.52
N ALA A 66 -2.19 16.27 -33.94
CA ALA A 66 -2.88 17.46 -34.46
C ALA A 66 -2.63 17.69 -35.96
N LYS A 67 -1.36 17.51 -36.37
CA LYS A 67 -0.87 17.66 -37.73
C LYS A 67 -1.40 16.55 -38.64
N ASP A 68 -1.20 15.29 -38.26
CA ASP A 68 -1.59 14.15 -39.11
C ASP A 68 -3.10 14.13 -39.37
N PHE A 69 -3.89 14.50 -38.37
CA PHE A 69 -5.34 14.65 -38.56
C PHE A 69 -5.69 15.81 -39.49
N LYS A 70 -4.99 16.95 -39.39
CA LYS A 70 -5.21 18.10 -40.28
C LYS A 70 -4.89 17.74 -41.73
N ASP A 71 -3.81 16.98 -41.93
CA ASP A 71 -3.39 16.50 -43.24
C ASP A 71 -4.40 15.45 -43.77
N ALA A 72 -4.90 14.55 -42.90
CA ALA A 72 -5.88 13.53 -43.27
C ALA A 72 -7.25 14.10 -43.67
N ILE A 73 -7.69 15.21 -43.08
CA ILE A 73 -8.97 15.84 -43.44
C ILE A 73 -8.85 16.85 -44.58
N ALA A 74 -7.63 17.20 -45.02
CA ALA A 74 -7.40 18.26 -46.01
C ALA A 74 -8.02 17.95 -47.39
N SER A 75 -8.15 16.67 -47.73
CA SER A 75 -8.77 16.20 -48.98
C SER A 75 -10.30 16.05 -48.92
N LEU A 76 -10.90 16.20 -47.73
CA LEU A 76 -12.35 16.04 -47.54
C LEU A 76 -13.12 17.31 -47.90
N SER A 77 -14.42 17.15 -48.18
CA SER A 77 -15.30 18.29 -48.46
C SER A 77 -15.46 19.20 -47.22
N PRO A 78 -15.83 20.48 -47.38
CA PRO A 78 -15.97 21.41 -46.25
C PRO A 78 -16.94 20.94 -45.16
N GLU A 79 -18.02 20.24 -45.53
CA GLU A 79 -18.99 19.67 -44.58
C GLU A 79 -18.40 18.48 -43.82
N GLN A 80 -17.68 17.60 -44.51
CA GLN A 80 -16.97 16.47 -43.89
C GLN A 80 -15.86 16.93 -42.96
N GLN A 81 -15.14 18.00 -43.31
CA GLN A 81 -14.14 18.59 -42.43
C GLN A 81 -14.76 19.17 -41.15
N ARG A 82 -15.93 19.82 -41.25
CA ARG A 82 -16.67 20.33 -40.07
C ARG A 82 -17.10 19.19 -39.16
N PHE A 83 -17.65 18.12 -39.74
CA PHE A 83 -18.02 16.91 -39.00
C PHE A 83 -16.80 16.25 -38.34
N ALA A 84 -15.71 16.04 -39.10
CA ALA A 84 -14.49 15.42 -38.59
C ALA A 84 -13.88 16.23 -37.43
N LYS A 85 -13.82 17.56 -37.54
CA LYS A 85 -13.35 18.43 -36.45
C LYS A 85 -14.22 18.33 -35.20
N SER A 86 -15.55 18.28 -35.37
CA SER A 86 -16.49 18.14 -34.24
C SER A 86 -16.38 16.75 -33.59
N PHE A 87 -16.28 15.70 -34.41
CA PHE A 87 -16.07 14.33 -33.94
C PHE A 87 -14.73 14.15 -33.21
N ARG A 88 -13.66 14.78 -33.70
CA ARG A 88 -12.38 14.81 -32.99
C ARG A 88 -12.47 15.58 -31.68
N GLY A 89 -13.19 16.71 -31.65
CA GLY A 89 -13.46 17.45 -30.41
C GLY A 89 -14.10 16.55 -29.36
N MET A 90 -15.19 15.87 -29.73
CA MET A 90 -15.87 14.90 -28.86
C MET A 90 -14.96 13.73 -28.46
N GLN A 91 -14.12 13.22 -29.37
CA GLN A 91 -13.14 12.18 -29.01
C GLN A 91 -12.16 12.69 -27.96
N LEU A 92 -11.58 13.87 -28.15
CA LEU A 92 -10.55 14.40 -27.24
C LEU A 92 -11.10 14.79 -25.87
N GLU A 93 -12.32 15.32 -25.80
CA GLU A 93 -12.99 15.72 -24.54
C GLU A 93 -13.17 14.56 -23.56
N SER A 94 -13.22 13.30 -24.04
CA SER A 94 -13.50 12.14 -23.19
C SER A 94 -12.48 10.99 -23.28
N SER A 95 -11.37 11.15 -24.01
CA SER A 95 -10.42 10.04 -24.26
C SER A 95 -9.01 10.24 -23.73
N VAL A 96 -8.62 11.45 -23.30
CA VAL A 96 -7.23 11.68 -22.88
C VAL A 96 -7.07 11.23 -21.44
N PHE A 97 -6.51 10.02 -21.28
CA PHE A 97 -6.04 9.51 -20.00
C PHE A 97 -4.92 10.42 -19.47
N GLY A 98 -5.16 11.02 -18.31
CA GLY A 98 -4.22 11.89 -17.63
C GLY A 98 -3.68 11.24 -16.37
N ILE A 99 -2.40 11.51 -16.09
CA ILE A 99 -1.73 11.15 -14.85
C ILE A 99 -1.26 12.45 -14.19
N CYS A 100 -1.61 12.63 -12.93
CA CYS A 100 -1.19 13.78 -12.14
C CYS A 100 -0.37 13.30 -10.93
N ILE A 101 0.74 13.99 -10.65
CA ILE A 101 1.62 13.68 -9.53
C ILE A 101 1.67 14.90 -8.61
N VAL A 102 1.30 14.71 -7.35
CA VAL A 102 1.36 15.76 -6.32
C VAL A 102 2.35 15.33 -5.25
N GLN A 103 3.37 16.14 -5.01
CA GLN A 103 4.34 15.88 -3.94
C GLN A 103 3.70 16.17 -2.58
N LEU A 104 3.74 15.22 -1.65
CA LEU A 104 3.04 15.37 -0.37
C LEU A 104 3.78 16.28 0.62
N LYS A 105 5.12 16.22 0.67
CA LYS A 105 5.91 17.00 1.63
C LYS A 105 5.64 18.52 1.60
N PRO A 106 5.71 19.20 0.44
CA PRO A 106 5.42 20.64 0.41
C PRO A 106 3.98 20.95 0.80
N GLN A 107 3.03 20.07 0.46
CA GLN A 107 1.62 20.29 0.84
C GLN A 107 1.41 20.14 2.34
N MET A 108 2.11 19.21 2.99
CA MET A 108 2.10 19.08 4.45
C MET A 108 2.72 20.31 5.12
N GLU A 109 3.79 20.88 4.58
CA GLU A 109 4.38 22.11 5.10
C GLU A 109 3.36 23.26 5.08
N VAL A 110 2.65 23.42 3.95
CA VAL A 110 1.58 24.42 3.82
C VAL A 110 0.44 24.17 4.80
N LEU A 111 -0.04 22.93 4.91
CA LEU A 111 -1.15 22.56 5.81
C LEU A 111 -0.82 22.81 7.28
N LEU A 112 0.44 22.65 7.68
CA LEU A 112 0.89 22.83 9.06
C LEU A 112 1.33 24.27 9.38
N GLY A 113 1.26 25.18 8.42
CA GLY A 113 1.72 26.57 8.57
C GLY A 113 3.26 26.70 8.62
N LEU A 114 3.98 25.74 8.06
CA LEU A 114 5.44 25.69 8.04
C LEU A 114 6.00 26.32 6.75
N PRO A 115 7.18 26.97 6.82
CA PRO A 115 7.84 27.47 5.63
C PRO A 115 8.36 26.33 4.74
N ASN A 116 8.48 26.61 3.44
CA ASN A 116 8.99 25.65 2.46
C ASN A 116 10.35 25.05 2.88
N GLY A 117 10.44 23.73 2.89
CA GLY A 117 11.63 22.98 3.23
C GLY A 117 11.86 22.75 4.73
N ALA A 118 10.96 23.21 5.61
CA ALA A 118 11.06 22.98 7.06
C ALA A 118 11.13 21.50 7.43
N LEU A 119 10.41 20.63 6.72
CA LEU A 119 10.37 19.19 6.99
C LEU A 119 11.50 18.42 6.29
N THR A 120 12.34 19.09 5.48
CA THR A 120 13.40 18.41 4.72
C THR A 120 14.44 17.74 5.62
N LYS A 121 14.75 18.34 6.77
CA LYS A 121 15.71 17.80 7.75
C LYS A 121 15.06 16.89 8.80
N GLU A 122 13.72 16.86 8.86
CA GLU A 122 12.94 16.23 9.92
C GLU A 122 12.28 14.95 9.42
N ILE A 123 13.10 13.93 9.14
CA ILE A 123 12.66 12.67 8.53
C ILE A 123 11.66 11.92 9.42
N ARG A 124 11.96 11.79 10.73
CA ARG A 124 11.08 11.08 11.69
C ARG A 124 9.73 11.76 11.81
N LEU A 125 9.72 13.08 12.01
CA LEU A 125 8.50 13.87 12.10
C LEU A 125 7.62 13.72 10.84
N THR A 126 8.23 13.70 9.66
CA THR A 126 7.49 13.51 8.40
C THR A 126 6.84 12.13 8.32
N GLN A 127 7.52 11.09 8.83
CA GLN A 127 6.97 9.73 8.89
C GLN A 127 5.79 9.65 9.88
N ASP A 128 5.96 10.21 11.07
CA ASP A 128 4.92 10.22 12.10
C ASP A 128 3.68 10.97 11.62
N LEU A 129 3.87 12.16 11.02
CA LEU A 129 2.78 12.93 10.41
C LEU A 129 2.06 12.15 9.31
N MET A 130 2.79 11.42 8.47
CA MET A 130 2.19 10.63 7.40
C MET A 130 1.31 9.50 7.96
N SER A 131 1.77 8.80 8.99
CA SER A 131 0.96 7.80 9.69
C SER A 131 -0.26 8.43 10.37
N LEU A 132 -0.12 9.59 11.02
CA LEU A 132 -1.25 10.31 11.62
C LEU A 132 -2.33 10.68 10.59
N PHE A 133 -1.93 11.10 9.39
CA PHE A 133 -2.89 11.48 8.33
C PHE A 133 -3.50 10.28 7.60
N VAL A 134 -2.72 9.24 7.31
CA VAL A 134 -3.19 8.09 6.53
C VAL A 134 -3.85 7.03 7.40
N ASP A 135 -3.19 6.63 8.50
CA ASP A 135 -3.63 5.50 9.32
C ASP A 135 -4.68 5.91 10.36
N TYR A 136 -4.49 7.07 11.00
CA TYR A 136 -5.35 7.55 12.10
C TYR A 136 -6.33 8.65 11.69
N GLN A 137 -6.22 9.18 10.46
CA GLN A 137 -7.10 10.23 9.92
C GLN A 137 -7.24 11.46 10.84
N ILE A 138 -6.15 11.86 11.49
CA ILE A 138 -6.16 13.02 12.39
C ILE A 138 -6.26 14.31 11.58
N PRO A 139 -7.20 15.23 11.91
CA PRO A 139 -7.33 16.50 11.20
C PRO A 139 -6.07 17.35 11.38
N SER A 140 -5.66 18.03 10.31
CA SER A 140 -4.45 18.87 10.30
C SER A 140 -4.50 20.04 11.28
N ASP A 141 -5.71 20.52 11.61
CA ASP A 141 -5.96 21.62 12.55
C ASP A 141 -5.40 21.34 13.96
N LEU A 142 -5.43 20.08 14.39
CA LEU A 142 -4.87 19.68 15.69
C LEU A 142 -3.34 19.62 15.71
N LEU A 143 -2.71 19.59 14.53
CA LEU A 143 -1.28 19.42 14.34
C LEU A 143 -0.58 20.69 13.82
N SER A 144 -1.36 21.62 13.28
CA SER A 144 -0.86 22.88 12.73
C SER A 144 -0.39 23.85 13.81
N PHE A 145 0.53 24.73 13.42
CA PHE A 145 0.98 25.80 14.29
C PHE A 145 0.05 27.02 14.19
N ASP A 146 -0.71 27.27 15.25
CA ASP A 146 -1.65 28.40 15.38
C ASP A 146 -1.02 29.69 15.96
N GLY A 147 0.28 29.67 16.29
CA GLY A 147 0.98 30.78 16.93
C GLY A 147 1.17 31.97 16.01
N GLY A 148 0.54 33.10 16.36
CA GLY A 148 0.48 34.32 15.55
C GLY A 148 1.83 35.00 15.26
N GLY A 149 1.96 35.46 14.02
CA GLY A 149 3.04 36.33 13.52
C GLY A 149 3.94 35.66 12.48
N GLU A 150 4.19 36.35 11.36
CA GLU A 150 5.19 35.96 10.36
C GLU A 150 6.62 35.88 10.95
N ASP A 151 6.83 36.40 12.16
CA ASP A 151 8.14 36.56 12.83
C ASP A 151 8.62 35.37 13.69
N ALA A 152 7.80 34.33 13.91
CA ALA A 152 8.26 33.17 14.66
C ALA A 152 9.36 32.41 13.89
N THR A 153 10.46 32.08 14.55
CA THR A 153 11.59 31.43 13.89
C THR A 153 11.24 30.02 13.42
N LEU A 154 11.89 29.56 12.35
CA LEU A 154 11.64 28.24 11.75
C LEU A 154 11.75 27.10 12.78
N LYS A 155 12.64 27.24 13.77
CA LYS A 155 12.81 26.26 14.85
C LYS A 155 11.60 26.20 15.79
N GLU A 156 11.08 27.35 16.21
CA GLU A 156 9.94 27.44 17.13
C GLU A 156 8.68 26.82 16.49
N LYS A 157 8.44 27.09 15.20
CA LYS A 157 7.32 26.52 14.46
C LYS A 157 7.40 24.99 14.37
N VAL A 158 8.58 24.47 14.05
CA VAL A 158 8.81 23.02 13.96
C VAL A 158 8.70 22.35 15.33
N GLU A 159 9.21 22.99 16.39
CA GLU A 159 9.11 22.46 17.76
C GLU A 159 7.67 22.40 18.27
N ALA A 160 6.85 23.40 17.95
CA ALA A 160 5.43 23.37 18.28
C ALA A 160 4.70 22.20 17.58
N VAL A 161 4.88 22.04 16.26
CA VAL A 161 4.31 20.91 15.52
C VAL A 161 4.80 19.57 16.08
N LYS A 162 6.09 19.44 16.42
CA LYS A 162 6.64 18.24 17.08
C LYS A 162 5.94 17.95 18.40
N TRP A 163 5.67 18.98 19.20
CA TRP A 163 4.99 18.83 20.47
C TRP A 163 3.55 18.35 20.28
N HIS A 164 2.80 18.92 19.34
CA HIS A 164 1.44 18.49 19.00
C HIS A 164 1.40 17.05 18.50
N VAL A 165 2.30 16.68 17.57
CA VAL A 165 2.44 15.30 17.08
C VAL A 165 2.75 14.34 18.23
N LYS A 166 3.68 14.70 19.11
CA LYS A 166 4.05 13.85 20.25
C LYS A 166 2.88 13.66 21.23
N ALA A 167 2.10 14.71 21.49
CA ALA A 167 0.94 14.64 22.37
C ALA A 167 -0.11 13.67 21.80
N VAL A 168 -0.44 13.79 20.51
CA VAL A 168 -1.41 12.91 19.82
C VAL A 168 -0.90 11.47 19.78
N MET A 169 0.37 11.25 19.44
CA MET A 169 0.97 9.92 19.43
C MET A 169 0.97 9.27 20.81
N GLY A 170 1.21 10.04 21.88
CA GLY A 170 1.14 9.54 23.26
C GLY A 170 -0.25 9.01 23.61
N VAL A 171 -1.31 9.73 23.25
CA VAL A 171 -2.70 9.28 23.47
C VAL A 171 -3.02 8.00 22.69
N ILE A 172 -2.51 7.89 21.45
CA ILE A 172 -2.67 6.70 20.62
C ILE A 172 -1.94 5.50 21.24
N GLU A 173 -0.73 5.71 21.75
CA GLU A 173 0.08 4.66 22.36
C GLU A 173 -0.53 4.17 23.68
N ASP A 174 -0.98 5.09 24.55
CA ASP A 174 -1.70 4.76 25.78
C ASP A 174 -2.98 3.97 25.51
N SER A 175 -3.72 4.35 24.45
CA SER A 175 -4.92 3.64 24.02
C SER A 175 -4.61 2.22 23.53
N LYS A 176 -3.53 2.05 22.75
CA LYS A 176 -3.09 0.72 22.29
C LYS A 176 -2.62 -0.15 23.44
N GLN A 177 -1.87 0.40 24.38
CA GLN A 177 -1.41 -0.33 25.54
C GLN A 177 -2.59 -0.80 26.39
N THR A 178 -3.56 0.07 26.64
CA THR A 178 -4.79 -0.29 27.37
C THR A 178 -5.56 -1.42 26.68
N GLN A 179 -5.71 -1.37 25.36
CA GLN A 179 -6.37 -2.44 24.59
C GLN A 179 -5.60 -3.77 24.62
N LEU A 180 -4.26 -3.73 24.62
CA LEU A 180 -3.44 -4.93 24.74
C LEU A 180 -3.56 -5.56 26.13
N GLU A 181 -3.54 -4.74 27.19
CA GLU A 181 -3.72 -5.21 28.56
C GLU A 181 -5.10 -5.80 28.80
N GLU A 182 -6.14 -5.20 28.24
CA GLU A 182 -7.52 -5.70 28.33
C GLU A 182 -7.66 -7.05 27.60
N LYS A 183 -7.15 -7.16 26.36
CA LYS A 183 -7.11 -8.44 25.62
C LYS A 183 -6.27 -9.50 26.31
N ALA A 184 -5.15 -9.13 26.93
CA ALA A 184 -4.32 -10.06 27.70
C ALA A 184 -5.05 -10.57 28.95
N LYS A 185 -5.79 -9.70 29.64
CA LYS A 185 -6.65 -10.08 30.77
C LYS A 185 -7.79 -10.99 30.34
N GLU A 186 -8.46 -10.69 29.22
CA GLU A 186 -9.49 -11.55 28.64
C GLU A 186 -8.93 -12.92 28.22
N ALA A 187 -7.76 -12.96 27.58
CA ALA A 187 -7.09 -14.21 27.23
C ALA A 187 -6.67 -15.01 28.47
N ALA A 188 -6.17 -14.35 29.52
CA ALA A 188 -5.84 -15.01 30.78
C ALA A 188 -7.09 -15.54 31.49
N MET A 189 -8.20 -14.79 31.49
CA MET A 189 -9.47 -15.23 32.05
C MET A 189 -10.09 -16.37 31.24
N SER A 190 -9.97 -16.37 29.91
CA SER A 190 -10.47 -17.46 29.07
C SER A 190 -9.66 -18.75 29.26
N VAL A 191 -8.33 -18.65 29.36
CA VAL A 191 -7.46 -19.78 29.71
C VAL A 191 -7.76 -20.28 31.13
N SER A 192 -7.93 -19.39 32.10
CA SER A 192 -8.27 -19.78 33.48
C SER A 192 -9.64 -20.44 33.57
N ASN A 193 -10.64 -19.98 32.82
CA ASN A 193 -11.96 -20.63 32.75
C ASN A 193 -11.90 -21.97 32.02
N MET A 194 -11.06 -22.13 31.00
CA MET A 194 -10.82 -23.44 30.37
C MET A 194 -10.14 -24.43 31.33
N VAL A 195 -9.18 -23.97 32.15
CA VAL A 195 -8.51 -24.80 33.15
C VAL A 195 -9.45 -25.12 34.34
N ALA A 196 -10.31 -24.20 34.74
CA ALA A 196 -11.25 -24.40 35.83
C ALA A 196 -12.47 -25.28 35.45
N ASN A 197 -12.91 -25.22 34.19
CA ASN A 197 -13.99 -26.07 33.66
C ASN A 197 -13.51 -27.44 33.18
N ALA A 198 -12.20 -27.69 33.12
CA ALA A 198 -11.66 -29.04 33.03
C ALA A 198 -11.95 -29.76 34.36
N THR A 199 -13.11 -30.40 34.45
CA THR A 199 -13.55 -31.11 35.64
C THR A 199 -12.63 -32.31 35.91
N ALA A 200 -12.64 -32.78 37.16
CA ALA A 200 -11.85 -33.92 37.63
C ALA A 200 -12.02 -35.22 36.80
N GLU A 201 -13.03 -35.30 35.93
CA GLU A 201 -13.26 -36.41 35.00
C GLU A 201 -12.18 -36.51 33.90
N ASP A 202 -11.68 -35.39 33.38
CA ASP A 202 -10.65 -35.40 32.33
C ASP A 202 -9.26 -35.78 32.89
N VAL A 203 -8.95 -35.37 34.12
CA VAL A 203 -7.72 -35.74 34.82
C VAL A 203 -7.73 -37.23 35.22
N ALA A 204 -8.90 -37.78 35.55
CA ALA A 204 -9.09 -39.21 35.81
C ALA A 204 -8.92 -40.06 34.54
N ALA A 205 -9.46 -39.62 33.40
CA ALA A 205 -9.30 -40.28 32.11
C ALA A 205 -7.83 -40.27 31.61
N MET A 206 -7.07 -39.22 31.94
CA MET A 206 -5.64 -39.12 31.59
C MET A 206 -4.75 -40.02 32.46
N ARG A 207 -5.05 -40.16 33.77
CA ARG A 207 -4.34 -41.08 34.68
C ARG A 207 -4.63 -42.56 34.40
N PHE A 208 -5.83 -42.91 33.93
CA PHE A 208 -6.19 -44.31 33.63
C PHE A 208 -5.47 -44.86 32.38
N LYS A 209 -5.12 -44.01 31.41
CA LYS A 209 -4.37 -44.42 30.20
C LYS A 209 -2.89 -44.70 30.48
N THR A 210 -2.29 -44.05 31.49
CA THR A 210 -0.89 -44.29 31.85
C THR A 210 -0.66 -45.60 32.62
N SER A 211 -1.64 -46.10 33.39
CA SER A 211 -1.50 -47.41 34.07
C SER A 211 -1.77 -48.61 33.15
N ALA A 212 -2.57 -48.43 32.08
CA ALA A 212 -2.88 -49.49 31.13
C ALA A 212 -1.71 -49.81 30.17
N SER A 213 -0.79 -48.86 29.93
CA SER A 213 0.32 -49.05 28.99
C SER A 213 1.52 -49.82 29.56
N SER A 214 1.60 -50.02 30.88
CA SER A 214 2.73 -50.73 31.50
C SER A 214 2.56 -52.25 31.56
N ALA A 215 1.39 -52.79 31.19
CA ALA A 215 1.09 -54.22 31.23
C ALA A 215 1.31 -54.96 29.90
N ALA A 216 1.65 -54.26 28.82
CA ALA A 216 1.70 -54.83 27.46
C ALA A 216 3.12 -55.13 26.93
N MET A 217 4.10 -55.42 27.81
CA MET A 217 5.47 -55.71 27.37
C MET A 217 6.13 -56.85 28.17
N VAL A 218 5.59 -58.07 28.04
CA VAL A 218 6.27 -59.31 28.46
C VAL A 218 6.01 -60.43 27.42
N HIS A 219 7.10 -60.86 26.76
CA HIS A 219 7.38 -62.17 26.10
C HIS A 219 6.82 -62.55 24.70
N GLN A 220 7.66 -62.34 23.66
CA GLN A 220 8.34 -63.28 22.70
C GLN A 220 7.96 -64.81 22.65
N PRO A 221 8.40 -65.69 21.67
CA PRO A 221 9.42 -65.55 20.58
C PRO A 221 9.26 -66.36 19.23
N GLN A 222 10.27 -66.21 18.33
CA GLN A 222 10.88 -67.19 17.34
C GLN A 222 10.09 -67.61 16.07
N MET A 223 10.66 -67.90 14.88
CA MET A 223 12.01 -68.11 14.32
C MET A 223 11.93 -67.96 12.78
N ALA A 224 12.99 -67.50 12.09
CA ALA A 224 13.59 -68.17 10.92
C ALA A 224 14.71 -67.34 10.25
N MET A 225 15.94 -67.80 10.50
CA MET A 225 17.06 -67.99 9.57
C MET A 225 17.55 -66.86 8.62
N MET A 226 18.77 -66.40 8.93
CA MET A 226 19.98 -66.69 8.14
C MET A 226 20.09 -66.05 6.73
N GLN A 227 20.79 -64.93 6.63
CA GLN A 227 22.17 -64.88 6.12
C GLN A 227 22.77 -63.48 6.28
N MET A 228 23.80 -63.39 7.11
CA MET A 228 24.80 -62.33 7.09
C MET A 228 25.64 -62.51 5.82
N SER A 229 25.70 -61.47 4.99
CA SER A 229 26.91 -61.14 4.24
C SER A 229 27.28 -59.72 4.59
N MET A 230 28.43 -59.61 5.25
CA MET A 230 29.17 -58.37 5.45
C MET A 230 29.50 -57.74 4.10
N GLU A 231 29.31 -56.43 3.97
CA GLU A 231 30.33 -55.62 3.31
C GLU A 231 30.33 -54.20 3.90
N SER A 232 31.45 -53.92 4.57
CA SER A 232 32.17 -52.64 4.57
C SER A 232 31.96 -51.86 3.27
N SER A 233 31.91 -50.54 3.18
CA SER A 233 32.56 -49.49 3.95
C SER A 233 32.03 -48.13 3.40
N PRO A 234 32.48 -46.98 3.93
CA PRO A 234 31.82 -45.68 3.79
C PRO A 234 32.34 -44.91 2.58
N GLU A 235 31.53 -43.97 2.07
CA GLU A 235 32.06 -42.81 1.35
C GLU A 235 31.25 -41.55 1.72
N LEU A 236 32.01 -40.59 2.26
CA LEU A 236 32.02 -39.13 2.00
C LEU A 236 30.68 -38.40 1.80
#